data_AF-A0A9C7Q7D2-F1
#
_entry.id   AF-A0A9C7Q7D2-F1
#
_cell.length_a   1.000
_cell.length_b   1.000
_cell.length_c   1.000
_cell.angle_alpha   90.00
_cell.angle_beta   90.00
_cell.angle_gamma   90.00
#
_symmetry.space_group_name_H-M   'P 1'
#
loop_
_entity.id
_entity.type
_entity.pdbx_description
1 polymer ?
#
loop_
_entity_poly.entity_id
_entity_poly.type
_entity_poly.pdbx_seq_one_letter_code
_entity_poly.pdbx_strand_id
1 'polypeptide(L)'
;MRIIHGTAIHGVDVDAETRCAHYDTERDVIAIRFACCEEYYPCFRCHDAVADHPREPWPEDERDTEAVLCGVCGAEMTITAYLDCGSRCPDCGAAFNPGCANHYGLYFDG
;
A
#
# COMPACT_ATOMS: atom_id res chain seq x y z
N MET A 1 5.44 -13.64 2.24
CA MET A 1 5.18 -13.24 0.83
C MET A 1 3.99 -14.03 0.31
N ARG A 2 3.09 -13.37 -0.42
CA ARG A 2 1.94 -13.98 -1.12
C ARG A 2 1.82 -13.33 -2.51
N ILE A 3 1.37 -14.09 -3.51
CA ILE A 3 1.01 -13.53 -4.82
C ILE A 3 -0.46 -13.13 -4.83
N ILE A 4 -0.76 -11.87 -5.13
CA ILE A 4 -2.11 -11.30 -5.21
C ILE A 4 -2.21 -10.56 -6.53
N HIS A 5 -3.18 -10.93 -7.38
CA HIS A 5 -3.35 -10.39 -8.75
C HIS A 5 -2.07 -10.44 -9.63
N GLY A 6 -1.16 -11.37 -9.36
CA GLY A 6 0.13 -11.49 -10.05
C GLY A 6 1.29 -10.72 -9.41
N THR A 7 1.03 -9.92 -8.38
CA THR A 7 2.03 -9.11 -7.67
C THR A 7 2.46 -9.78 -6.37
N ALA A 8 3.76 -9.75 -6.07
CA ALA A 8 4.30 -10.26 -4.81
C ALA A 8 4.09 -9.25 -3.67
N ILE A 9 3.38 -9.67 -2.63
CA ILE A 9 3.05 -8.87 -1.46
C ILE A 9 3.73 -9.46 -0.22
N HIS A 10 4.52 -8.63 0.46
CA HIS A 10 5.37 -8.99 1.59
C HIS A 10 4.72 -8.52 2.90
N GLY A 11 4.90 -9.29 3.98
CA GLY A 11 4.30 -8.95 5.27
C GLY A 11 3.94 -10.16 6.13
N VAL A 12 3.23 -9.89 7.22
CA VAL A 12 2.85 -10.85 8.27
C VAL A 12 1.37 -11.20 8.11
N ASP A 13 1.06 -12.50 7.98
CA ASP A 13 -0.28 -13.06 7.79
C ASP A 13 -1.12 -12.33 6.73
N VAL A 14 -0.52 -12.14 5.55
CA VAL A 14 -1.17 -11.42 4.43
C VAL A 14 -2.27 -12.29 3.80
N ASP A 15 -3.50 -11.76 3.76
CA ASP A 15 -4.66 -12.41 3.17
C ASP A 15 -4.72 -12.23 1.64
N ALA A 16 -5.81 -12.66 1.00
CA ALA A 16 -5.96 -12.57 -0.45
C ALA A 16 -6.26 -11.16 -0.99
N GLU A 17 -6.60 -10.20 -0.12
CA GLU A 17 -6.94 -8.82 -0.45
C GLU A 17 -6.03 -7.82 0.27
N THR A 18 -4.79 -8.24 0.56
CA THR A 18 -3.71 -7.46 1.20
C THR A 18 -3.91 -7.10 2.67
N ARG A 19 -4.94 -7.59 3.37
CA ARG A 19 -5.04 -7.40 4.83
C ARG A 19 -3.91 -8.14 5.52
N CYS A 20 -3.51 -7.69 6.71
CA CYS A 20 -2.38 -8.27 7.44
C CYS A 20 -2.67 -8.38 8.94
N ALA A 21 -1.78 -9.04 9.69
CA ALA A 21 -1.90 -9.17 11.15
C ALA A 21 -1.98 -7.83 11.92
N HIS A 22 -1.56 -6.71 11.31
CA HIS A 22 -1.59 -5.39 11.95
C HIS A 22 -2.88 -4.61 11.69
N TYR A 23 -3.46 -4.78 10.50
CA TYR A 23 -4.63 -4.05 10.02
C TYR A 23 -5.45 -5.00 9.13
N ASP A 24 -6.67 -5.35 9.56
CA ASP A 24 -7.48 -6.40 8.98
C ASP A 24 -8.97 -6.06 8.79
N THR A 25 -9.31 -4.77 8.79
CA THR A 25 -10.68 -4.36 8.51
C THR A 25 -11.02 -4.63 7.04
N GLU A 26 -12.31 -4.59 6.74
CA GLU A 26 -12.86 -4.72 5.38
C GLU A 26 -12.24 -3.71 4.39
N ARG A 27 -11.69 -2.61 4.90
CA ARG A 27 -11.15 -1.47 4.15
C ARG A 27 -9.61 -1.45 4.08
N ASP A 28 -8.93 -2.35 4.79
CA ASP A 28 -7.46 -2.45 4.80
C ASP A 28 -6.97 -3.27 3.60
N VAL A 29 -7.41 -2.87 2.41
CA VAL A 29 -7.28 -3.63 1.15
C VAL A 29 -6.38 -2.93 0.14
N ILE A 30 -5.33 -2.28 0.63
CA ILE A 30 -4.25 -1.73 -0.20
C ILE A 30 -2.91 -2.37 0.15
N ALA A 31 -2.00 -2.39 -0.81
CA ALA A 31 -0.58 -2.56 -0.56
C ALA A 31 0.19 -1.37 -1.14
N ILE A 32 1.27 -0.98 -0.47
CA ILE A 32 2.09 0.18 -0.81
C ILE A 32 3.47 -0.33 -1.21
N ARG A 33 3.96 0.13 -2.37
CA ARG A 33 5.34 -0.07 -2.81
C ARG A 33 6.23 0.91 -2.06
N PHE A 34 7.29 0.42 -1.44
CA PHE A 34 8.22 1.26 -0.69
C PHE A 34 9.38 1.75 -1.56
N ALA A 35 9.79 3.01 -1.40
CA ALA A 35 10.84 3.62 -2.22
C ALA A 35 12.21 2.93 -2.03
N CYS A 36 12.50 2.45 -0.82
CA CYS A 36 13.77 1.84 -0.46
C CYS A 36 14.06 0.49 -1.14
N CYS A 37 13.03 -0.25 -1.56
CA CYS A 37 13.19 -1.61 -2.09
C CYS A 37 12.29 -1.96 -3.28
N GLU A 38 11.37 -1.07 -3.67
CA GLU A 38 10.39 -1.29 -4.74
C GLU A 38 9.49 -2.53 -4.53
N GLU A 39 9.39 -3.02 -3.29
CA GLU A 39 8.53 -4.14 -2.92
C GLU A 39 7.22 -3.66 -2.29
N TYR A 40 6.16 -4.46 -2.47
CA TYR A 40 4.82 -4.15 -1.96
C TYR A 40 4.56 -4.74 -0.58
N TYR A 41 4.01 -3.91 0.32
CA TYR A 41 3.63 -4.27 1.68
C TYR A 41 2.23 -3.74 2.04
N PRO A 42 1.40 -4.48 2.80
CA PRO A 42 0.11 -3.98 3.29
C PRO A 42 0.19 -2.70 4.12
N CYS A 43 1.26 -2.55 4.89
CA CYS A 43 1.47 -1.39 5.77
C CYS A 43 2.94 -1.25 6.18
N PHE A 44 3.29 -0.09 6.75
CA PHE A 44 4.63 0.18 7.29
C PHE A 44 5.08 -0.81 8.36
N ARG A 45 4.16 -1.32 9.20
CA ARG A 45 4.50 -2.32 10.22
C ARG A 45 4.87 -3.67 9.60
N CYS A 46 4.27 -4.02 8.45
CA CYS A 46 4.67 -5.20 7.72
C CYS A 46 6.07 -5.05 7.13
N HIS A 47 6.39 -3.89 6.56
CA HIS A 47 7.74 -3.58 6.11
C HIS A 47 8.75 -3.68 7.27
N ASP A 48 8.55 -2.91 8.34
CA ASP A 48 9.43 -2.86 9.51
C ASP A 48 9.64 -4.25 10.17
N ALA A 49 8.68 -5.19 10.00
CA ALA A 49 8.76 -6.52 10.58
C ALA A 49 9.55 -7.54 9.73
N VAL A 50 9.63 -7.36 8.41
CA VAL A 50 10.17 -8.41 7.52
C VAL A 50 11.28 -7.91 6.59
N ALA A 51 11.40 -6.60 6.36
CA ALA A 51 12.53 -6.01 5.66
C ALA A 51 13.75 -5.92 6.60
N ASP A 52 14.95 -6.02 6.03
CA ASP A 52 16.22 -5.94 6.74
C ASP A 52 16.84 -4.54 6.75
N HIS A 53 16.09 -3.55 6.28
CA HIS A 53 16.50 -2.16 6.12
C HIS A 53 15.39 -1.19 6.59
N PRO A 54 15.74 0.06 6.92
CA PRO A 54 14.74 1.07 7.27
C PRO A 54 13.90 1.48 6.06
N ARG A 55 12.64 1.86 6.29
CA ARG A 55 11.78 2.44 5.26
C ARG A 55 12.26 3.83 4.82
N GLU A 56 11.99 4.15 3.56
CA GLU A 56 12.15 5.49 3.00
C GLU A 56 10.85 5.94 2.33
N PRO A 57 10.39 7.18 2.57
CA PRO A 57 9.23 7.72 1.87
C PRO A 57 9.60 8.06 0.42
N TRP A 58 8.62 7.97 -0.49
CA TRP A 58 8.76 8.49 -1.85
C TRP A 58 8.91 10.00 -1.82
N PRO A 59 9.85 10.59 -2.58
CA PRO A 59 10.01 12.03 -2.65
C PRO A 59 8.85 12.68 -3.44
N GLU A 60 8.61 13.98 -3.19
CA GLU A 60 7.48 14.72 -3.77
C GLU A 60 7.49 14.72 -5.32
N ASP A 61 8.67 14.80 -5.92
CA ASP A 61 8.88 14.82 -7.38
C ASP A 61 8.67 13.46 -8.06
N GLU A 62 8.46 12.39 -7.27
CA GLU A 62 8.18 11.04 -7.77
C GLU A 62 6.73 10.59 -7.53
N ARG A 63 5.81 11.51 -7.21
CA ARG A 63 4.39 11.18 -6.93
C ARG A 63 3.61 10.60 -8.12
N ASP A 64 4.12 10.71 -9.34
CA ASP A 64 3.54 10.06 -10.52
C ASP A 64 3.87 8.56 -10.61
N THR A 65 4.63 8.03 -9.65
CA THR A 65 4.99 6.61 -9.56
C THR A 65 3.79 5.76 -9.13
N GLU A 66 3.53 4.66 -9.85
CA GLU A 66 2.57 3.61 -9.46
C GLU A 66 3.04 2.87 -8.20
N ALA A 67 2.63 3.33 -7.03
CA ALA A 67 3.13 2.81 -5.75
C ALA A 67 2.02 2.28 -4.83
N VAL A 68 0.77 2.25 -5.27
CA VAL A 68 -0.34 1.75 -4.46
C VAL A 68 -1.16 0.75 -5.26
N LEU A 69 -1.31 -0.46 -4.73
CA LEU A 69 -2.08 -1.54 -5.33
C LEU A 69 -3.38 -1.76 -4.55
N CYS A 70 -4.49 -1.90 -5.27
CA CYS A 70 -5.76 -2.33 -4.69
C CYS A 70 -5.79 -3.87 -4.54
N GLY A 71 -5.90 -4.37 -3.31
CA GLY A 71 -5.99 -5.80 -3.03
C GLY A 71 -7.26 -6.47 -3.57
N VAL A 72 -8.32 -5.71 -3.83
CA VAL A 72 -9.60 -6.24 -4.34
C VAL A 72 -9.54 -6.55 -5.84
N CYS A 73 -9.08 -5.60 -6.66
CA CYS A 73 -9.08 -5.76 -8.12
C CYS A 73 -7.68 -5.85 -8.77
N GLY A 74 -6.61 -5.57 -8.02
CA GLY A 74 -5.24 -5.60 -8.53
C GLY A 74 -4.80 -4.33 -9.26
N ALA A 75 -5.67 -3.32 -9.39
CA ALA A 75 -5.30 -2.06 -10.02
C ALA A 75 -4.15 -1.37 -9.25
N GLU A 76 -3.11 -1.01 -9.97
CA GLU A 76 -2.04 -0.13 -9.49
C GLU A 76 -2.44 1.33 -9.74
N MET A 77 -2.08 2.20 -8.80
CA MET A 77 -2.38 3.62 -8.79
C MET A 77 -1.10 4.39 -8.52
N THR A 78 -0.96 5.54 -9.19
CA THR A 78 0.06 6.51 -8.81
C THR A 78 -0.17 7.02 -7.40
N ILE A 79 0.88 7.51 -6.75
CA ILE A 79 0.76 8.13 -5.42
C ILE A 79 -0.26 9.27 -5.48
N THR A 80 -0.15 10.17 -6.46
CA THR A 80 -1.13 11.25 -6.68
C THR A 80 -2.56 10.70 -6.83
N ALA A 81 -2.78 9.68 -7.66
CA ALA A 81 -4.10 9.12 -7.87
C ALA A 81 -4.68 8.51 -6.59
N TYR A 82 -3.85 7.85 -5.77
CA TYR A 82 -4.27 7.31 -4.48
C TYR A 82 -4.61 8.42 -3.47
N LEU A 83 -3.81 9.48 -3.39
CA LEU A 83 -4.06 10.61 -2.49
C LEU A 83 -5.39 11.33 -2.84
N ASP A 84 -5.72 11.41 -4.13
CA ASP A 84 -6.91 12.11 -4.64
C ASP A 84 -8.18 11.24 -4.75
N CYS A 85 -8.08 9.91 -4.56
CA CYS A 85 -9.18 8.98 -4.84
C CYS A 85 -10.37 9.04 -3.85
N GLY A 86 -10.30 9.86 -2.80
CA GLY A 86 -11.35 9.95 -1.79
C GLY A 86 -11.53 8.65 -0.99
N SER A 87 -10.44 7.91 -0.75
CA SER A 87 -10.43 6.60 -0.08
C SER A 87 -11.29 5.54 -0.78
N ARG A 88 -11.30 5.53 -2.11
CA ARG A 88 -11.96 4.49 -2.92
C ARG A 88 -11.12 4.14 -4.13
N CYS A 89 -11.06 2.85 -4.47
CA CYS A 89 -10.42 2.43 -5.71
C CYS A 89 -11.11 3.10 -6.91
N PRO A 90 -10.40 3.85 -7.77
CA PRO A 90 -10.97 4.45 -8.98
C PRO A 90 -11.46 3.41 -10.00
N ASP A 91 -10.90 2.20 -9.95
CA ASP A 91 -11.19 1.12 -10.90
C ASP A 91 -12.41 0.28 -10.47
N CYS A 92 -12.41 -0.27 -9.25
CA CYS A 92 -13.49 -1.16 -8.78
C CYS A 92 -14.45 -0.55 -7.74
N GLY A 93 -14.17 0.65 -7.23
CA GLY A 93 -15.01 1.35 -6.24
C GLY A 93 -14.91 0.82 -4.81
N ALA A 94 -14.05 -0.18 -4.55
CA ALA A 94 -13.79 -0.70 -3.20
C ALA A 94 -13.40 0.43 -2.24
N ALA A 95 -13.93 0.38 -1.01
CA ALA A 95 -13.62 1.38 0.00
C ALA A 95 -12.26 1.09 0.65
N PHE A 96 -11.40 2.10 0.71
CA PHE A 96 -10.15 2.07 1.44
C PHE A 96 -10.32 2.67 2.83
N ASN A 97 -9.38 2.35 3.72
CA ASN A 97 -9.39 2.88 5.07
C ASN A 97 -8.96 4.35 5.07
N PRO A 98 -9.85 5.32 5.40
CA PRO A 98 -9.47 6.73 5.44
C PRO A 98 -8.44 7.02 6.55
N GLY A 99 -8.30 6.13 7.54
CA GLY A 99 -7.28 6.21 8.57
C GLY A 99 -5.84 6.09 8.03
N CYS A 100 -5.66 5.58 6.81
CA CYS A 100 -4.34 5.55 6.13
C CYS A 100 -3.74 6.95 5.99
N ALA A 101 -4.57 8.01 5.90
CA ALA A 101 -4.11 9.40 5.83
C ALA A 101 -3.26 9.82 7.04
N ASN A 102 -3.48 9.22 8.21
CA ASN A 102 -2.67 9.48 9.41
C ASN A 102 -1.22 8.99 9.28
N HIS A 103 -0.93 8.19 8.25
CA HIS A 103 0.36 7.55 8.02
C HIS A 103 1.03 8.01 6.72
N TYR A 104 0.47 8.94 5.96
CA TYR A 104 1.04 9.33 4.65
C TYR A 104 2.50 9.77 4.75
N GLY A 105 2.88 10.53 5.78
CA GLY A 105 4.28 10.93 5.99
C GLY A 105 5.26 9.77 6.29
N LEU A 106 4.77 8.53 6.45
CA LEU A 106 5.61 7.33 6.53
C LEU A 106 5.90 6.70 5.17
N TYR A 107 5.16 7.08 4.12
CA TYR A 107 5.23 6.51 2.79
C TYR A 107 5.57 7.53 1.70
N PHE A 108 5.14 8.79 1.88
CA PHE A 108 5.23 9.86 0.89
C PHE A 108 5.71 11.12 1.59
N ASP A 109 6.76 11.74 1.06
CA ASP A 109 7.22 13.05 1.52
C ASP A 109 6.22 14.13 1.09
N GLY A 110 6.22 15.24 1.84
CA GLY A 110 5.25 16.35 1.76
C GLY A 110 5.36 17.17 0.49
#